data_AF-B6W849-F1
#
_entry.id   AF-B6W849-F1
#
_cell.length_a   1.000
_cell.length_b   1.000
_cell.length_c   1.000
_cell.angle_alpha   90.00
_cell.angle_beta   90.00
_cell.angle_gamma   90.00
#
_symmetry.space_group_name_H-M   'P 1'
#
loop_
_entity.id
_entity.type
_entity.pdbx_description
1 polymer ?
#
loop_
_entity_poly.entity_id
_entity_poly.type
_entity_poly.pdbx_seq_one_letter_code
_entity_poly.pdbx_strand_id
1 'polypeptide(L)'
;MRLKYNIDFVEDKSVKANIKKAISLLEKSFYAHKEVSSFFLNPFEISVLNDIAKVNNIEIVFLSCNDKSERQIFIANPYTDYIEKSSYINVLEFKINNISHPDVLGALLNLGLDRNDIGDIYIGDEKCEFVVLNKDKDFVKFNLTKIKTKKLALILKMIISYLFLKLNI
;
A
#
# COMPACT_ATOMS: atom_id res chain seq x y z
N MET A 1 -4.82 -25.13 12.08
CA MET A 1 -5.93 -24.28 12.55
C MET A 1 -6.22 -23.26 11.46
N ARG A 2 -7.47 -23.12 10.98
CA ARG A 2 -7.81 -22.13 9.94
C ARG A 2 -8.13 -20.78 10.57
N LEU A 3 -7.90 -19.68 9.84
CA LEU A 3 -8.33 -18.36 10.28
C LEU A 3 -9.86 -18.31 10.38
N LYS A 4 -10.35 -17.69 11.45
CA LYS A 4 -11.77 -17.41 11.68
C LYS A 4 -12.09 -16.05 11.07
N TYR A 5 -12.98 -16.02 10.09
CA TYR A 5 -13.48 -14.78 9.49
C TYR A 5 -14.84 -15.01 8.84
N ASN A 6 -15.59 -13.93 8.66
CA ASN A 6 -16.78 -13.89 7.81
C ASN A 6 -16.67 -12.63 6.96
N ILE A 7 -16.84 -12.74 5.64
CA ILE A 7 -16.82 -11.60 4.70
C ILE A 7 -18.06 -11.60 3.81
N ASP A 8 -19.12 -12.30 4.20
CA ASP A 8 -20.34 -12.42 3.38
C ASP A 8 -21.17 -11.14 3.32
N PHE A 9 -20.95 -10.24 4.29
CA PHE A 9 -21.51 -8.88 4.26
C PHE A 9 -20.88 -7.97 3.19
N VAL A 10 -19.75 -8.38 2.58
CA VAL A 10 -19.11 -7.60 1.50
C VAL A 10 -19.79 -7.94 0.17
N GLU A 11 -20.63 -7.03 -0.31
CA GLU A 11 -21.38 -7.21 -1.56
C GLU A 11 -20.54 -6.89 -2.81
N ASP A 12 -19.70 -5.85 -2.75
CA ASP A 12 -18.85 -5.45 -3.87
C ASP A 12 -17.85 -6.58 -4.18
N LYS A 13 -17.97 -7.14 -5.39
CA LYS A 13 -17.17 -8.29 -5.83
C LYS A 13 -15.67 -7.97 -5.91
N SER A 14 -15.32 -6.75 -6.32
CA SER A 14 -13.92 -6.32 -6.44
C SER A 14 -13.29 -6.17 -5.06
N VAL A 15 -13.99 -5.51 -4.14
CA VAL A 15 -13.56 -5.36 -2.74
C VAL A 15 -13.46 -6.73 -2.07
N LYS A 16 -14.45 -7.61 -2.25
CA LYS A 16 -14.43 -8.98 -1.71
C LYS A 16 -13.25 -9.78 -2.26
N ALA A 17 -12.90 -9.62 -3.53
CA ALA A 17 -11.74 -10.27 -4.15
C ALA A 17 -10.42 -9.77 -3.55
N ASN A 18 -10.28 -8.46 -3.33
CA ASN A 18 -9.12 -7.88 -2.65
C ASN A 18 -8.99 -8.39 -1.21
N ILE A 19 -10.09 -8.40 -0.44
CA ILE A 19 -10.10 -8.94 0.92
C ILE A 19 -9.67 -10.41 0.94
N LYS A 20 -10.17 -11.24 0.00
CA LYS A 20 -9.71 -12.64 -0.13
C LYS A 20 -8.22 -12.74 -0.43
N LYS A 21 -7.69 -11.91 -1.34
CA LYS A 21 -6.25 -11.87 -1.66
C LYS A 21 -5.42 -11.42 -0.44
N ALA A 22 -5.94 -10.53 0.38
CA ALA A 22 -5.29 -10.10 1.61
C ALA A 22 -5.35 -11.16 2.72
N ILE A 23 -6.48 -11.87 2.87
CA ILE A 23 -6.61 -13.00 3.80
C ILE A 23 -5.62 -14.10 3.45
N SER A 24 -5.37 -14.41 2.18
CA SER A 24 -4.38 -15.43 1.81
C SER A 24 -2.95 -15.04 2.22
N LEU A 25 -2.64 -13.74 2.27
CA LEU A 25 -1.37 -13.24 2.81
C LEU A 25 -1.30 -13.36 4.34
N LEU A 26 -2.39 -13.08 5.05
CA LEU A 26 -2.50 -13.33 6.50
C LEU A 26 -2.33 -14.82 6.82
N GLU A 27 -3.01 -15.70 6.07
CA GLU A 27 -2.87 -17.16 6.20
C GLU A 27 -1.42 -17.58 5.98
N LYS A 28 -0.78 -17.08 4.91
CA LYS A 28 0.63 -17.35 4.63
C LYS A 28 1.52 -16.95 5.81
N SER A 29 1.31 -15.76 6.38
CA SER A 29 2.05 -15.29 7.56
C SER A 29 1.81 -16.18 8.78
N PHE A 30 0.54 -16.49 9.06
CA PHE A 30 0.10 -17.27 10.22
C PHE A 30 0.66 -18.69 10.21
N TYR A 31 0.57 -19.39 9.06
CA TYR A 31 1.05 -20.78 8.97
C TYR A 31 2.57 -20.88 8.90
N ALA A 32 3.22 -19.90 8.27
CA ALA A 32 4.67 -19.95 8.09
C ALA A 32 5.43 -19.35 9.28
N HIS A 33 4.75 -18.58 10.15
CA HIS A 33 5.35 -17.73 11.19
C HIS A 33 6.39 -16.77 10.60
N LYS A 34 6.01 -16.08 9.52
CA LYS A 34 6.90 -15.18 8.77
C LYS A 34 6.24 -13.83 8.60
N GLU A 35 7.07 -12.81 8.58
CA GLU A 35 6.66 -11.49 8.16
C GLU A 35 6.16 -11.55 6.70
N VAL A 36 4.96 -11.03 6.47
CA VAL A 36 4.38 -10.89 5.14
C VAL A 36 3.75 -9.50 5.03
N SER A 37 4.14 -8.77 3.99
CA SER A 37 3.53 -7.50 3.64
C SER A 37 2.44 -7.67 2.58
N SER A 38 1.47 -6.75 2.59
CA SER A 38 0.39 -6.69 1.62
C SER A 38 0.64 -5.73 0.47
N PHE A 39 -0.38 -5.60 -0.36
CA PHE A 39 -0.57 -4.53 -1.33
C PHE A 39 -1.44 -3.41 -0.72
N PHE A 40 -1.64 -2.30 -1.45
CA PHE A 40 -2.46 -1.19 -0.98
C PHE A 40 -3.95 -1.56 -0.91
N LEU A 41 -4.50 -1.37 0.28
CA LEU A 41 -5.88 -1.62 0.66
C LEU A 41 -6.58 -0.28 0.87
N ASN A 42 -7.89 -0.24 0.60
CA ASN A 42 -8.72 0.91 0.91
C ASN A 42 -9.17 0.91 2.40
N PRO A 43 -9.73 2.02 2.93
CA PRO A 43 -10.12 2.11 4.35
C PRO A 43 -11.08 1.02 4.82
N PHE A 44 -12.01 0.59 3.97
CA PHE A 44 -12.95 -0.47 4.31
C PHE A 44 -12.25 -1.84 4.38
N GLU A 45 -11.43 -2.17 3.39
CA GLU A 45 -10.61 -3.40 3.37
C GLU A 45 -9.69 -3.48 4.59
N ILE A 46 -9.07 -2.36 4.98
CA ILE A 46 -8.23 -2.21 6.18
C ILE A 46 -9.03 -2.56 7.44
N SER A 47 -10.22 -1.97 7.60
CA SER A 47 -11.10 -2.24 8.75
C SER A 47 -11.41 -3.74 8.87
N VAL A 48 -11.81 -4.36 7.77
CA VAL A 48 -12.16 -5.80 7.76
C VAL A 48 -10.94 -6.66 8.13
N LEU A 49 -9.77 -6.38 7.57
CA LEU A 49 -8.56 -7.17 7.84
C LEU A 49 -8.04 -6.97 9.25
N ASN A 50 -8.20 -5.77 9.83
CA ASN A 50 -7.87 -5.51 11.22
C ASN A 50 -8.72 -6.37 12.17
N ASP A 51 -10.03 -6.46 11.92
CA ASP A 51 -10.94 -7.28 12.73
C ASP A 51 -10.61 -8.78 12.58
N ILE A 52 -10.32 -9.24 11.36
CA ILE A 52 -9.88 -10.61 11.12
C ILE A 52 -8.57 -10.91 11.86
N ALA A 53 -7.59 -10.02 11.79
CA ALA A 53 -6.31 -10.19 12.48
C ALA A 53 -6.51 -10.30 14.00
N LYS A 54 -7.32 -9.40 14.59
CA LYS A 54 -7.64 -9.41 16.04
C LYS A 54 -8.30 -10.72 16.49
N VAL A 55 -9.34 -11.18 15.79
CA VAL A 55 -10.04 -12.43 16.14
C VAL A 55 -9.13 -13.66 16.10
N ASN A 56 -8.06 -13.60 15.30
CA ASN A 56 -7.10 -14.68 15.14
C ASN A 56 -5.78 -14.45 15.89
N ASN A 57 -5.68 -13.40 16.71
CA ASN A 57 -4.47 -13.00 17.41
C ASN A 57 -3.23 -12.90 16.50
N ILE A 58 -3.41 -12.30 15.32
CA ILE A 58 -2.32 -12.02 14.38
C ILE A 58 -1.83 -10.58 14.64
N GLU A 59 -0.55 -10.42 14.90
CA GLU A 59 0.06 -9.09 14.98
C GLU A 59 0.11 -8.47 13.58
N ILE A 60 -0.43 -7.27 13.45
CA ILE A 60 -0.50 -6.56 12.17
C ILE A 60 -0.19 -5.07 12.37
N VAL A 61 0.66 -4.52 11.50
CA VAL A 61 0.97 -3.09 11.46
C VAL A 61 0.56 -2.53 10.11
N PHE A 62 -0.23 -1.46 10.12
CA PHE A 62 -0.60 -0.75 8.90
C PHE A 62 0.39 0.37 8.60
N LEU A 63 0.85 0.45 7.34
CA LEU A 63 1.76 1.46 6.86
C LEU A 63 1.13 2.34 5.78
N SER A 64 1.34 3.64 5.94
CA SER A 64 1.03 4.69 4.98
C SER A 64 2.22 5.62 4.76
N CYS A 65 2.17 6.43 3.68
CA CYS A 65 3.18 7.46 3.45
C CYS A 65 3.06 8.62 4.45
N ASN A 66 1.84 8.95 4.93
CA ASN A 66 1.59 9.91 6.01
C ASN A 66 0.25 9.63 6.73
N ASP A 67 -0.04 10.39 7.79
CA ASP A 67 -1.22 10.17 8.64
C ASP A 67 -2.56 10.50 7.97
N LYS A 68 -2.52 11.25 6.86
CA LYS A 68 -3.71 11.60 6.07
C LYS A 68 -3.96 10.62 4.92
N SER A 69 -3.11 9.62 4.74
CA SER A 69 -3.27 8.65 3.66
C SER A 69 -4.46 7.74 3.91
N GLU A 70 -5.25 7.50 2.87
CA GLU A 70 -6.38 6.58 2.91
C GLU A 70 -5.94 5.15 2.60
N ARG A 71 -5.09 4.97 1.57
CA ARG A 71 -4.61 3.64 1.18
C ARG A 71 -3.39 3.25 1.99
N GLN A 72 -3.44 2.06 2.57
CA GLN A 72 -2.38 1.52 3.42
C GLN A 72 -2.03 0.09 3.00
N ILE A 73 -0.81 -0.34 3.32
CA ILE A 73 -0.47 -1.77 3.33
C ILE A 73 -0.50 -2.26 4.77
N PHE A 74 -0.57 -3.58 4.98
CA PHE A 74 -0.25 -4.18 6.25
C PHE A 74 1.07 -4.95 6.20
N ILE A 75 1.68 -5.12 7.36
CA ILE A 75 2.75 -6.08 7.66
C ILE A 75 2.22 -6.99 8.76
N ALA A 76 2.09 -8.29 8.47
CA ALA A 76 1.66 -9.30 9.41
C ALA A 76 2.85 -10.02 10.01
N ASN A 77 2.83 -10.25 11.32
CA ASN A 77 3.91 -10.83 12.13
C ASN A 77 5.28 -10.19 11.84
N PRO A 78 5.45 -8.88 12.10
CA PRO A 78 6.72 -8.21 11.89
C PRO A 78 7.82 -8.85 12.74
N TYR A 79 9.03 -9.01 12.19
CA TYR A 79 10.15 -9.60 12.93
C TYR A 79 10.72 -8.66 14.01
N THR A 80 10.44 -7.37 13.89
CA THR A 80 11.01 -6.30 14.70
C THR A 80 9.97 -5.20 14.93
N ASP A 81 10.10 -4.51 16.06
CA ASP A 81 9.24 -3.39 16.43
C ASP A 81 9.63 -2.11 15.66
N TYR A 82 10.79 -2.12 15.01
CA TYR A 82 11.26 -1.07 14.13
C TYR A 82 10.98 -1.40 12.67
N ILE A 83 10.03 -0.70 12.07
CA ILE A 83 9.65 -0.86 10.67
C ILE A 83 10.20 0.29 9.85
N GLU A 84 11.16 -0.01 8.98
CA GLU A 84 11.64 0.93 7.98
C GLU A 84 10.65 1.03 6.81
N LYS A 85 9.87 2.12 6.75
CA LYS A 85 8.80 2.28 5.75
C LYS A 85 9.30 2.16 4.30
N SER A 86 10.49 2.69 4.00
CA SER A 86 11.13 2.64 2.67
C SER A 86 11.35 1.22 2.14
N SER A 87 11.44 0.23 3.03
CA SER A 87 11.56 -1.18 2.64
C SER A 87 10.28 -1.76 2.02
N TYR A 88 9.13 -1.11 2.23
CA TYR A 88 7.83 -1.58 1.78
C TYR A 88 7.12 -0.63 0.82
N ILE A 89 7.17 0.68 1.08
CA ILE A 89 6.50 1.72 0.27
C ILE A 89 7.43 2.89 0.00
N ASN A 90 7.29 3.52 -1.15
CA ASN A 90 8.12 4.65 -1.56
C ASN A 90 7.26 5.74 -2.21
N VAL A 91 7.64 7.00 -1.96
CA VAL A 91 7.00 8.18 -2.56
C VAL A 91 7.86 8.68 -3.71
N LEU A 92 7.26 8.75 -4.89
CA LEU A 92 7.85 9.43 -6.04
C LEU A 92 7.18 10.78 -6.23
N GLU A 93 7.99 11.77 -6.58
CA GLU A 93 7.55 13.15 -6.78
C GLU A 93 8.02 13.66 -8.14
N PHE A 94 7.19 14.48 -8.79
CA PHE A 94 7.59 15.28 -9.95
C PHE A 94 6.91 16.65 -9.93
N LYS A 95 7.55 17.65 -10.56
CA LYS A 95 6.96 18.98 -10.75
C LYS A 95 5.73 18.91 -11.65
N ILE A 96 4.61 19.44 -11.17
CA ILE A 96 3.34 19.35 -11.89
C ILE A 96 3.33 20.28 -13.10
N ASN A 97 2.64 19.85 -14.16
CA ASN A 97 2.49 20.64 -15.38
C ASN A 97 1.15 20.36 -16.05
N ASN A 98 0.06 20.83 -15.42
CA ASN A 98 -1.33 20.62 -15.87
C ASN A 98 -1.69 19.13 -16.03
N ILE A 99 -1.32 18.32 -15.03
CA ILE A 99 -1.55 16.87 -14.96
C ILE A 99 -2.55 16.62 -13.84
N SER A 100 -3.60 15.85 -14.11
CA SER A 100 -4.63 15.52 -13.12
C SER A 100 -4.40 14.14 -12.49
N HIS A 101 -5.09 13.85 -11.39
CA HIS A 101 -5.02 12.54 -10.73
C HIS A 101 -5.31 11.37 -11.70
N PRO A 102 -6.40 11.39 -12.51
CA PRO A 102 -6.65 10.34 -13.51
C PRO A 102 -5.52 10.15 -14.52
N ASP A 103 -4.79 11.21 -14.88
CA ASP A 103 -3.68 11.10 -15.83
C ASP A 103 -2.50 10.33 -15.22
N VAL A 104 -2.19 10.58 -13.94
CA VAL A 104 -1.13 9.87 -13.22
C VAL A 104 -1.49 8.41 -13.06
N LEU A 105 -2.71 8.14 -12.59
CA LEU A 105 -3.19 6.78 -12.43
C LEU A 105 -3.20 6.02 -13.76
N GLY A 106 -3.74 6.63 -14.82
CA GLY A 106 -3.78 6.03 -16.14
C GLY A 106 -2.38 5.74 -16.70
N ALA A 107 -1.41 6.64 -16.47
CA ALA A 107 -0.03 6.41 -16.89
C ALA A 107 0.64 5.25 -16.13
N LEU A 108 0.42 5.13 -14.82
CA LEU A 108 0.94 4.03 -14.02
C LEU A 108 0.35 2.69 -14.45
N LEU A 109 -0.96 2.63 -14.69
CA LEU A 109 -1.63 1.42 -15.20
C LEU A 109 -1.12 1.06 -16.62
N ASN A 110 -0.96 2.04 -17.51
CA ASN A 110 -0.40 1.81 -18.85
C ASN A 110 1.06 1.37 -18.83
N LEU A 111 1.82 1.73 -17.78
CA LEU A 111 3.18 1.24 -17.56
C LEU A 111 3.21 -0.24 -17.16
N GLY A 112 2.06 -0.80 -16.76
CA GLY A 112 1.91 -2.20 -16.36
C GLY A 112 1.81 -2.42 -14.85
N LEU A 113 1.62 -1.37 -14.05
CA LEU A 113 1.38 -1.55 -12.61
C LEU A 113 -0.03 -2.05 -12.35
N ASP A 114 -0.15 -2.94 -11.36
CA ASP A 114 -1.45 -3.27 -10.78
C ASP A 114 -1.98 -2.09 -9.95
N ARG A 115 -3.30 -1.86 -9.97
CA ARG A 115 -3.95 -0.82 -9.14
C ARG A 115 -3.62 -0.98 -7.65
N ASN A 116 -3.47 -2.21 -7.19
CA ASN A 116 -3.17 -2.54 -5.80
C ASN A 116 -1.70 -2.25 -5.43
N ASP A 117 -0.82 -2.05 -6.41
CA ASP A 117 0.57 -1.65 -6.16
C ASP A 117 0.73 -0.12 -6.05
N ILE A 118 -0.36 0.62 -6.30
CA ILE A 118 -0.43 2.08 -6.25
C ILE A 118 -1.23 2.51 -5.00
N GLY A 119 -0.58 3.33 -4.17
CA GLY A 119 -1.19 3.96 -3.00
C GLY A 119 -1.89 5.25 -3.38
N ASP A 120 -1.83 6.23 -2.48
CA ASP A 120 -2.43 7.54 -2.74
C ASP A 120 -1.63 8.32 -3.80
N ILE A 121 -2.36 9.14 -4.55
CA ILE A 121 -1.81 10.08 -5.52
C ILE A 121 -2.28 11.47 -5.08
N TYR A 122 -1.33 12.32 -4.73
CA TYR A 122 -1.58 13.69 -4.31
C TYR A 122 -1.19 14.67 -5.42
N ILE A 123 -2.17 15.49 -5.82
CA ILE A 123 -2.01 16.56 -6.80
C ILE A 123 -1.96 17.88 -6.02
N GLY A 124 -0.75 18.43 -5.85
CA GLY A 124 -0.55 19.76 -5.29
C GLY A 124 -0.35 20.83 -6.37
N ASP A 125 -0.16 22.07 -5.95
CA ASP A 125 -0.05 23.22 -6.86
C ASP A 125 1.23 23.21 -7.71
N GLU A 126 2.36 22.79 -7.12
CA GLU A 126 3.65 22.76 -7.81
C GLU A 126 4.16 21.35 -8.11
N LYS A 127 3.59 20.34 -7.45
CA LYS A 127 4.10 18.98 -7.49
C LYS A 127 3.01 17.93 -7.36
N CYS A 128 3.28 16.80 -7.98
CA CYS A 128 2.54 15.57 -7.79
C CYS A 128 3.39 14.61 -6.98
N GLU A 129 2.79 13.99 -5.97
CA GLU A 129 3.38 12.91 -5.19
C GLU A 129 2.52 11.66 -5.34
N PHE A 130 3.12 10.49 -5.48
CA PHE A 130 2.36 9.24 -5.47
C PHE A 130 3.16 8.13 -4.81
N VAL A 131 2.44 7.18 -4.22
CA VAL A 131 3.03 6.07 -3.47
C VAL A 131 2.99 4.79 -4.28
N VAL A 132 4.08 4.03 -4.26
CA VAL A 132 4.17 2.69 -4.86
C VAL A 132 4.80 1.71 -3.87
N LEU A 133 4.57 0.41 -4.08
CA LEU A 133 5.31 -0.63 -3.35
C LEU A 133 6.80 -0.58 -3.70
N ASN A 134 7.65 -0.94 -2.75
CA ASN A 134 9.11 -0.92 -2.94
C ASN A 134 9.57 -1.81 -4.11
N LYS A 135 8.87 -2.93 -4.38
CA LYS A 135 9.14 -3.80 -5.53
C LYS A 135 9.04 -3.07 -6.89
N ASP A 136 8.20 -2.03 -6.97
CA ASP A 136 7.93 -1.29 -8.22
C ASP A 136 8.66 0.04 -8.29
N LYS A 137 9.27 0.47 -7.19
CA LYS A 137 9.92 1.78 -7.03
C LYS A 137 10.90 2.09 -8.16
N ASP A 138 11.87 1.22 -8.39
CA ASP A 138 12.93 1.46 -9.37
C ASP A 138 12.38 1.33 -10.80
N PHE A 139 11.51 0.35 -11.03
CA PHE A 139 10.83 0.19 -12.31
C PHE A 139 10.06 1.46 -12.70
N VAL A 140 9.24 2.01 -11.80
CA VAL A 140 8.50 3.25 -12.07
C VAL A 140 9.45 4.43 -12.25
N LYS A 141 10.44 4.60 -11.37
CA LYS A 141 11.38 5.72 -11.42
C LYS A 141 12.11 5.81 -12.77
N PHE A 142 12.53 4.67 -13.33
CA PHE A 142 13.28 4.64 -14.57
C PHE A 142 12.40 4.64 -15.83
N ASN A 143 11.19 4.06 -15.77
CA ASN A 143 10.36 3.89 -16.96
C ASN A 143 9.25 4.95 -17.12
N LEU A 144 8.75 5.55 -16.03
CA LEU A 144 7.75 6.62 -16.10
C LEU A 144 8.40 7.96 -16.44
N THR A 145 8.79 8.12 -17.70
CA THR A 145 9.50 9.30 -18.20
C THR A 145 8.58 10.39 -18.74
N LYS A 146 7.29 10.09 -18.94
CA LYS A 146 6.31 10.96 -19.58
C LYS A 146 4.89 10.62 -19.15
N ILE A 147 4.07 11.66 -18.94
CA ILE A 147 2.62 11.56 -18.81
C ILE A 147 1.99 12.50 -19.84
N LYS A 148 0.99 12.03 -20.59
CA LYS A 148 0.43 12.75 -21.75
C LYS A 148 1.52 13.15 -22.74
N THR A 149 1.83 14.44 -22.88
CA THR A 149 2.90 14.99 -23.74
C THR A 149 4.08 15.55 -22.93
N LYS A 150 4.01 15.52 -21.59
CA LYS A 150 4.95 16.19 -20.69
C LYS A 150 6.01 15.20 -20.20
N LYS A 151 7.28 15.54 -20.40
CA LYS A 151 8.40 14.81 -19.80
C LYS A 151 8.42 15.02 -18.29
N LEU A 152 8.80 13.98 -17.56
CA LEU A 152 8.90 13.97 -16.11
C LEU A 152 10.34 13.80 -15.68
N ALA A 153 10.69 14.38 -14.53
CA ALA A 153 11.88 14.07 -13.78
C ALA A 153 11.43 13.61 -12.39
N LEU A 154 11.40 12.29 -12.18
CA LEU A 154 10.98 11.70 -10.91
C LEU A 154 12.11 11.74 -9.90
N ILE A 155 11.78 12.17 -8.68
CA ILE A 155 12.67 12.11 -7.52
C ILE A 155 12.05 11.22 -6.45
N LEU A 156 12.90 10.51 -5.71
CA LEU A 156 12.47 9.79 -4.51
C LEU A 156 12.41 10.77 -3.36
N LYS A 157 11.27 10.81 -2.68
CA LYS A 157 11.08 11.59 -1.46
C LYS A 157 11.33 10.68 -0.26
N MET A 158 12.16 11.14 0.67
CA MET A 158 12.36 10.44 1.94
C MET A 158 11.04 10.37 2.72
N ILE A 159 10.72 9.19 3.21
CA ILE A 159 9.61 8.95 4.14
C ILE A 159 10.23 8.74 5.52
N ILE A 160 9.70 9.44 6.53
CA ILE A 160 10.17 9.28 7.91
C ILE A 160 9.62 7.96 8.47
N SER A 161 10.51 7.10 8.96
CA SER A 161 10.17 5.90 9.72
C SER A 161 9.81 6.27 11.17
N TYR A 162 8.83 5.58 11.76
CA TYR A 162 8.44 5.75 13.16
C TYR A 162 8.63 4.44 13.92
N LEU A 163 8.95 4.53 15.21
CA LEU A 163 8.94 3.40 16.14
C LEU A 163 7.47 3.07 16.48
N PHE A 164 7.02 1.84 16.25
CA PHE A 164 5.72 1.39 16.74
C PHE A 164 5.92 0.77 18.13
N LEU A 165 5.20 1.27 19.14
CA LEU A 165 5.14 0.64 20.46
C LEU A 165 4.22 -0.58 20.37
N LYS A 166 4.75 -1.77 20.65
CA LYS A 166 3.95 -2.97 20.89
C LYS A 166 3.00 -2.70 22.05
N LEU A 167 1.69 -2.66 21.78
CA LEU A 167 0.69 -2.90 22.81
C LEU A 167 0.74 -4.39 23.08
N ASN A 168 1.48 -4.78 24.11
CA ASN A 168 1.35 -6.12 24.70
C ASN A 168 -0.11 -6.28 25.13
N ILE A 169 -0.87 -7.07 24.38
CA ILE A 169 -2.21 -7.52 24.78
C ILE A 169 -2.03 -8.73 25.70
#